data_AF-A0A3A8RKQ6-F1
#
_entry.id   AF-A0A3A8RKQ6-F1
#
_cell.length_a   1.000
_cell.length_b   1.000
_cell.length_c   1.000
_cell.angle_alpha   90.00
_cell.angle_beta   90.00
_cell.angle_gamma   90.00
#
_symmetry.space_group_name_H-M   'P 1'
#
loop_
_entity.id
_entity.type
_entity.pdbx_description
1 polymer ?
#
loop_
_entity_poly.entity_id
_entity_poly.type
_entity_poly.pdbx_seq_one_letter_code
_entity_poly.pdbx_strand_id
1 'polypeptide(L)'
;MASLLAGREHVPNLTLLGTATHGPFRFFGLGGNLLPNLLGADAPIDGGRGKIHATARDLSALLDSARPRVPGEVRVLVTHVSPGKAPLVSLLAEALDVDLTVSGHMGSPYGCVWDDFAIREPAEAEARLAAAASAFPEELRQRLPAPAVGEGRARWYRGTFHVNLPDAPDGHAVAEFREGRLRLETVSAGLPLRG
;
A
#
# COMPACT_ATOMS: atom_id res chain seq x y z
N MET A 1 -3.26 -13.96 -17.50
CA MET A 1 -2.85 -12.59 -17.94
C MET A 1 -3.64 -12.09 -19.15
N ALA A 2 -3.74 -12.84 -20.25
CA ALA A 2 -4.52 -12.43 -21.43
C ALA A 2 -6.06 -12.38 -21.20
N SER A 3 -6.59 -12.98 -20.12
CA SER A 3 -8.00 -12.88 -19.72
C SER A 3 -8.30 -11.54 -19.03
N LEU A 4 -7.54 -11.21 -17.97
CA LEU A 4 -7.64 -9.95 -17.22
C LEU A 4 -7.43 -8.72 -18.12
N LEU A 5 -6.36 -8.70 -18.93
CA LEU A 5 -6.07 -7.57 -19.83
C LEU A 5 -7.13 -7.39 -20.93
N ALA A 6 -7.78 -8.47 -21.33
CA ALA A 6 -8.88 -8.43 -22.29
C ALA A 6 -10.25 -8.17 -21.63
N GLY A 7 -10.28 -7.89 -20.33
CA GLY A 7 -11.52 -7.68 -19.56
C GLY A 7 -12.42 -8.91 -19.45
N ARG A 8 -11.92 -10.11 -19.81
CA ARG A 8 -12.68 -11.37 -19.77
C ARG A 8 -12.72 -11.98 -18.38
N GLU A 9 -11.89 -11.49 -17.48
CA GLU A 9 -11.84 -11.87 -16.08
C GLU A 9 -11.74 -10.59 -15.25
N HIS A 10 -12.47 -10.52 -14.14
CA HIS A 10 -12.56 -9.32 -13.32
C HIS A 10 -12.36 -9.70 -11.86
N VAL A 11 -11.36 -9.10 -11.21
CA VAL A 11 -11.25 -9.16 -9.75
C VAL A 11 -12.23 -8.11 -9.20
N PRO A 12 -13.26 -8.49 -8.43
CA PRO A 12 -14.17 -7.51 -7.85
C PRO A 12 -13.40 -6.48 -7.05
N ASN A 13 -13.87 -5.23 -7.05
CA ASN A 13 -13.26 -4.15 -6.28
C ASN A 13 -13.04 -4.61 -4.83
N LEU A 14 -11.83 -4.39 -4.32
CA LEU A 14 -11.57 -4.52 -2.90
C LEU A 14 -12.44 -3.47 -2.20
N THR A 15 -13.35 -3.91 -1.33
CA THR A 15 -14.12 -3.03 -0.44
C THR A 15 -13.19 -2.36 0.58
N LEU A 16 -13.74 -1.55 1.50
CA LEU A 16 -12.97 -0.88 2.56
C LEU A 16 -11.99 -1.81 3.28
N LEU A 17 -12.33 -3.08 3.40
CA LEU A 17 -11.42 -4.16 3.76
C LEU A 17 -11.65 -5.33 2.81
N GLY A 18 -10.59 -5.96 2.30
CA GLY A 18 -10.73 -7.14 1.45
C GLY A 18 -9.41 -7.88 1.21
N THR A 19 -9.50 -9.17 0.89
CA THR A 19 -8.36 -9.92 0.34
C THR A 19 -8.79 -10.67 -0.90
N ALA A 20 -7.86 -10.83 -1.85
CA ALA A 20 -8.10 -11.61 -3.06
C ALA A 20 -6.84 -12.38 -3.44
N THR A 21 -6.99 -13.45 -4.22
CA THR A 21 -5.86 -14.17 -4.80
C THR A 21 -6.17 -14.47 -6.26
N HIS A 22 -5.24 -14.15 -7.14
CA HIS A 22 -5.36 -14.39 -8.57
C HIS A 22 -4.00 -14.80 -9.14
N GLY A 23 -3.88 -16.07 -9.55
CA GLY A 23 -2.61 -16.65 -9.95
C GLY A 23 -1.56 -16.51 -8.83
N PRO A 24 -0.36 -15.96 -9.11
CA PRO A 24 0.67 -15.75 -8.09
C PRO A 24 0.42 -14.55 -7.18
N PHE A 25 -0.56 -13.69 -7.50
CA PHE A 25 -0.80 -12.45 -6.77
C PHE A 25 -1.77 -12.65 -5.62
N ARG A 26 -1.39 -12.18 -4.43
CA ARG A 26 -2.26 -11.99 -3.28
C ARG A 26 -2.44 -10.52 -3.01
N PHE A 27 -3.69 -10.09 -2.92
CA PHE A 27 -4.06 -8.71 -2.66
C PHE A 27 -4.59 -8.54 -1.24
N PHE A 28 -4.17 -7.46 -0.62
CA PHE A 28 -4.64 -6.93 0.65
C PHE A 28 -5.22 -5.55 0.38
N GLY A 29 -6.51 -5.37 0.60
CA GLY A 29 -7.21 -4.11 0.31
C GLY A 29 -7.56 -3.38 1.59
N LEU A 30 -7.20 -2.09 1.64
CA LEU A 30 -7.57 -1.18 2.70
C LEU A 30 -8.03 0.16 2.12
N GLY A 31 -9.34 0.37 2.12
CA GLY A 31 -9.97 1.62 1.70
C GLY A 31 -10.03 2.65 2.83
N GLY A 32 -10.41 3.88 2.47
CA GLY A 32 -10.52 4.99 3.40
C GLY A 32 -9.17 5.64 3.75
N ASN A 33 -9.24 6.82 4.34
CA ASN A 33 -8.05 7.54 4.79
C ASN A 33 -7.45 6.89 6.05
N LEU A 34 -6.15 7.04 6.25
CA LEU A 34 -5.44 6.55 7.44
C LEU A 34 -5.10 7.71 8.36
N LEU A 35 -5.92 7.87 9.39
CA LEU A 35 -5.88 8.99 10.32
C LEU A 35 -5.60 8.46 11.74
N PRO A 36 -4.35 8.47 12.23
CA PRO A 36 -4.01 7.89 13.53
C PRO A 36 -4.83 8.43 14.69
N ASN A 37 -5.16 9.73 14.65
CA ASN A 37 -6.00 10.40 15.65
C ASN A 37 -7.46 9.90 15.67
N LEU A 38 -7.89 9.15 14.65
CA LEU A 38 -9.23 8.56 14.54
C LEU A 38 -9.21 7.02 14.71
N LEU A 39 -8.12 6.44 15.21
CA LEU A 39 -8.06 5.00 15.48
C LEU A 39 -8.55 4.59 16.88
N GLY A 40 -9.11 5.54 17.63
CA GLY A 40 -9.75 5.26 18.93
C GLY A 40 -11.10 4.54 18.78
N ALA A 41 -11.55 3.91 19.86
CA ALA A 41 -12.77 3.08 19.88
C ALA A 41 -14.07 3.83 19.50
N ASP A 42 -14.11 5.15 19.73
CA ASP A 42 -15.31 5.98 19.52
C ASP A 42 -15.22 6.91 18.29
N ALA A 43 -14.26 6.69 17.40
CA ALA A 43 -14.11 7.53 16.22
C ALA A 43 -15.20 7.25 15.15
N PRO A 44 -15.92 8.27 14.64
CA PRO A 44 -16.96 8.08 13.65
C PRO A 44 -16.38 7.71 12.28
N ILE A 45 -16.88 6.62 11.67
CA ILE A 45 -16.38 6.02 10.41
C ILE A 45 -16.26 7.01 9.25
N ASP A 46 -17.11 8.02 9.20
CA ASP A 46 -17.10 9.06 8.17
C ASP A 46 -15.95 10.07 8.31
N GLY A 47 -15.08 9.90 9.32
CA GLY A 47 -13.87 10.69 9.54
C GLY A 47 -14.13 12.18 9.79
N GLY A 48 -15.41 12.56 9.98
CA GLY A 48 -15.90 13.92 9.81
C GLY A 48 -15.88 14.40 8.36
N ARG A 49 -16.91 15.18 7.98
CA ARG A 49 -17.09 15.75 6.62
C ARG A 49 -17.26 14.70 5.51
N GLY A 50 -17.67 13.48 5.83
CA GLY A 50 -17.98 12.43 4.84
C GLY A 50 -16.75 11.74 4.22
N LYS A 51 -15.57 11.87 4.84
CA LYS A 51 -14.35 11.19 4.39
C LYS A 51 -14.17 9.88 5.15
N ILE A 52 -14.57 8.77 4.52
CA ILE A 52 -14.41 7.43 5.11
C ILE A 52 -12.95 7.21 5.51
N HIS A 53 -12.74 6.71 6.72
CA HIS A 53 -11.41 6.37 7.25
C HIS A 53 -11.35 4.89 7.64
N ALA A 54 -10.15 4.32 7.56
CA ALA A 54 -9.90 2.98 8.08
C ALA A 54 -9.83 3.01 9.61
N THR A 55 -10.48 2.04 10.25
CA THR A 55 -10.55 1.92 11.70
C THR A 55 -9.48 0.98 12.25
N ALA A 56 -9.25 1.01 13.57
CA ALA A 56 -8.36 0.05 14.22
C ALA A 56 -8.81 -1.42 14.03
N ARG A 57 -10.12 -1.64 13.91
CA ARG A 57 -10.69 -2.96 13.61
C ARG A 57 -10.36 -3.42 12.20
N ASP A 58 -10.42 -2.52 11.21
CA ASP A 58 -10.08 -2.84 9.82
C ASP A 58 -8.61 -3.22 9.70
N LEU A 59 -7.73 -2.45 10.35
CA LEU A 59 -6.30 -2.74 10.41
C LEU A 59 -6.02 -4.10 11.07
N SER A 60 -6.67 -4.37 12.20
CA SER A 60 -6.54 -5.65 12.90
C SER A 60 -6.99 -6.81 12.03
N ALA A 61 -8.17 -6.71 11.42
CA ALA A 61 -8.72 -7.75 10.55
C ALA A 61 -7.86 -7.98 9.30
N LEU A 62 -7.25 -6.93 8.74
CA LEU A 62 -6.32 -7.05 7.62
C LEU A 62 -5.07 -7.85 8.03
N LEU A 63 -4.48 -7.51 9.17
CA LEU A 63 -3.32 -8.22 9.72
C LEU A 63 -3.67 -9.68 10.06
N ASP A 64 -4.85 -9.94 10.62
CA ASP A 64 -5.35 -11.31 10.91
C ASP A 64 -5.56 -12.15 9.64
N SER A 65 -5.84 -11.50 8.51
CA SER A 65 -5.99 -12.18 7.23
C SER A 65 -4.67 -12.65 6.59
N ALA A 66 -3.53 -12.23 7.16
CA ALA A 66 -2.21 -12.57 6.64
C ALA A 66 -1.80 -14.00 7.05
N ARG A 67 -1.88 -14.93 6.09
CA ARG A 67 -1.32 -16.28 6.26
C ARG A 67 0.20 -16.28 6.04
N PRO A 68 0.93 -17.32 6.46
CA PRO A 68 2.35 -17.50 6.11
C PRO A 68 2.59 -17.43 4.59
N ARG A 69 3.70 -16.82 4.18
CA ARG A 69 4.06 -16.69 2.76
C ARG A 69 4.35 -18.05 2.14
N VAL A 70 3.81 -18.25 0.94
CA VAL A 70 4.10 -19.44 0.13
C VAL A 70 5.14 -19.10 -0.96
N PRO A 71 6.03 -20.03 -1.34
CA PRO A 71 7.01 -19.79 -2.39
C PRO A 71 6.35 -19.35 -3.71
N GLY A 72 6.91 -18.32 -4.35
CA GLY A 72 6.40 -17.77 -5.61
C GLY A 72 5.17 -16.86 -5.49
N GLU A 73 4.67 -16.61 -4.27
CA GLU A 73 3.61 -15.61 -4.03
C GLU A 73 4.16 -14.18 -4.20
N VAL A 74 3.38 -13.33 -4.87
CA VAL A 74 3.59 -11.87 -4.95
C VAL A 74 2.49 -11.20 -4.13
N ARG A 75 2.88 -10.46 -3.09
CA ARG A 75 1.97 -9.79 -2.16
C ARG A 75 1.81 -8.32 -2.51
N VAL A 76 0.57 -7.88 -2.65
CA VAL A 76 0.20 -6.53 -3.07
C VAL A 76 -0.71 -5.90 -2.02
N LEU A 77 -0.29 -4.77 -1.46
CA LEU A 77 -1.14 -3.95 -0.60
C LEU A 77 -1.77 -2.82 -1.42
N VAL A 78 -3.09 -2.82 -1.55
CA VAL A 78 -3.87 -1.79 -2.23
C VAL A 78 -4.47 -0.85 -1.19
N THR A 79 -4.08 0.42 -1.22
CA THR A 79 -4.55 1.44 -0.27
C THR A 79 -5.14 2.65 -0.97
N HIS A 80 -6.04 3.35 -0.27
CA HIS A 80 -6.52 4.64 -0.78
C HIS A 80 -5.40 5.70 -0.83
N VAL A 81 -4.56 5.75 0.21
CA VAL A 81 -3.50 6.76 0.37
C VAL A 81 -2.10 6.18 0.15
N SER A 82 -1.21 6.99 -0.41
CA SER A 82 0.19 6.62 -0.65
C SER A 82 1.01 6.57 0.66
N PRO A 83 1.95 5.62 0.80
CA PRO A 83 2.91 5.58 1.91
C PRO A 83 3.75 6.86 2.06
N GLY A 84 3.92 7.60 0.96
CA GLY A 84 4.60 8.90 0.95
C GLY A 84 3.84 9.97 1.73
N LYS A 85 2.51 9.88 1.80
CA LYS A 85 1.66 10.75 2.65
C LYS A 85 1.38 10.11 4.02
N ALA A 86 1.14 8.81 4.05
CA ALA A 86 0.78 8.07 5.25
C ALA A 86 1.84 6.99 5.55
N PRO A 87 2.91 7.31 6.31
CA PRO A 87 4.00 6.37 6.57
C PRO A 87 3.58 5.08 7.30
N LEU A 88 2.41 5.09 7.94
CA LEU A 88 1.77 3.89 8.45
C LEU A 88 1.60 2.79 7.37
N VAL A 89 1.30 3.17 6.12
CA VAL A 89 1.13 2.18 5.05
C VAL A 89 2.42 1.38 4.88
N SER A 90 3.60 2.00 5.10
CA SER A 90 4.88 1.29 5.08
C SER A 90 5.01 0.28 6.23
N LEU A 91 4.51 0.60 7.43
CA LEU A 91 4.49 -0.36 8.55
C LEU A 91 3.54 -1.54 8.28
N LEU A 92 2.37 -1.28 7.67
CA LEU A 92 1.45 -2.33 7.25
C LEU A 92 2.04 -3.18 6.13
N ALA A 93 2.72 -2.56 5.18
CA ALA A 93 3.42 -3.23 4.09
C ALA A 93 4.46 -4.22 4.63
N GLU A 94 5.26 -3.80 5.62
CA GLU A 94 6.23 -4.68 6.27
C GLU A 94 5.55 -5.79 7.08
N ALA A 95 4.53 -5.45 7.88
CA ALA A 95 3.79 -6.44 8.69
C ALA A 95 3.15 -7.55 7.83
N LEU A 96 2.71 -7.20 6.62
CA LEU A 96 2.08 -8.11 5.66
C LEU A 96 3.10 -8.78 4.72
N ASP A 97 4.40 -8.47 4.83
CA ASP A 97 5.48 -8.92 3.94
C ASP A 97 5.18 -8.67 2.45
N VAL A 98 4.78 -7.44 2.09
CA VAL A 98 4.33 -7.13 0.73
C VAL A 98 5.48 -6.80 -0.21
N ASP A 99 5.38 -7.18 -1.47
CA ASP A 99 6.38 -6.83 -2.50
C ASP A 99 6.10 -5.46 -3.13
N LEU A 100 4.82 -5.11 -3.24
CA LEU A 100 4.40 -3.83 -3.79
C LEU A 100 3.20 -3.26 -3.04
N THR A 101 3.17 -1.93 -2.96
CA THR A 101 1.95 -1.21 -2.59
C THR A 101 1.38 -0.52 -3.82
N VAL A 102 0.06 -0.54 -4.01
CA VAL A 102 -0.65 0.23 -5.02
C VAL A 102 -1.54 1.23 -4.30
N SER A 103 -1.37 2.51 -4.59
CA SER A 103 -2.14 3.58 -3.98
C SER A 103 -2.67 4.56 -5.02
N GLY A 104 -3.70 5.31 -4.65
CA GLY A 104 -4.16 6.47 -5.42
C GLY A 104 -4.11 7.75 -4.57
N HIS A 105 -4.90 8.75 -4.98
CA HIS A 105 -5.21 9.93 -4.17
C HIS A 105 -4.01 10.83 -3.86
N MET A 106 -3.34 11.26 -4.92
CA MET A 106 -2.26 12.26 -4.85
C MET A 106 -2.58 13.56 -5.58
N GLY A 107 -3.66 13.61 -6.37
CA GLY A 107 -3.91 14.67 -7.33
C GLY A 107 -2.87 14.71 -8.46
N SER A 108 -2.07 13.65 -8.60
CA SER A 108 -1.01 13.56 -9.59
C SER A 108 -1.58 12.98 -10.89
N PRO A 109 -1.38 13.65 -12.05
CA PRO A 109 -1.72 13.09 -13.34
C PRO A 109 -0.76 11.96 -13.77
N TYR A 110 0.32 11.76 -13.01
CA TYR A 110 1.34 10.74 -13.28
C TYR A 110 1.42 9.68 -12.21
N GLY A 111 1.62 8.45 -12.68
CA GLY A 111 2.09 7.37 -11.86
C GLY A 111 3.50 7.64 -11.33
N CYS A 112 3.77 7.20 -10.10
CA CYS A 112 5.09 7.27 -9.49
C CYS A 112 5.43 5.91 -8.91
N VAL A 113 6.64 5.42 -9.16
CA VAL A 113 7.19 4.20 -8.56
C VAL A 113 8.44 4.58 -7.80
N TRP A 114 8.50 4.22 -6.53
CA TRP A 114 9.60 4.60 -5.63
C TRP A 114 9.75 3.57 -4.50
N ASP A 115 10.90 3.57 -3.84
CA ASP A 115 11.13 2.91 -2.55
C ASP A 115 11.74 3.94 -1.58
N ASP A 116 11.80 3.63 -0.28
CA ASP A 116 12.35 4.58 0.70
C ASP A 116 13.84 4.88 0.43
N PHE A 117 14.61 3.90 -0.05
CA PHE A 117 16.01 4.09 -0.43
C PHE A 117 16.22 5.14 -1.53
N ALA A 118 15.35 5.20 -2.52
CA ALA A 118 15.49 6.11 -3.64
C ALA A 118 15.21 7.58 -3.27
N ILE A 119 14.46 7.82 -2.18
CA ILE A 119 13.97 9.17 -1.84
C ILE A 119 14.35 9.67 -0.45
N ARG A 120 14.99 8.84 0.39
CA ARG A 120 15.37 9.19 1.77
C ARG A 120 16.71 8.59 2.16
N GLU A 121 17.36 9.23 3.12
CA GLU A 121 18.46 8.61 3.87
C GLU A 121 17.94 7.60 4.89
N PRO A 122 18.71 6.56 5.27
CA PRO A 122 18.23 5.52 6.19
C PRO A 122 17.71 6.08 7.51
N ALA A 123 18.44 7.00 8.14
CA ALA A 123 18.05 7.60 9.42
C ALA A 123 16.75 8.43 9.32
N GLU A 124 16.51 9.08 8.18
CA GLU A 124 15.26 9.80 7.94
C GLU A 124 14.09 8.83 7.81
N ALA A 125 14.28 7.75 7.05
CA ALA A 125 13.25 6.73 6.86
C ALA A 125 12.90 6.02 8.19
N GLU A 126 13.91 5.69 8.99
CA GLU A 126 13.75 5.12 10.34
C GLU A 126 12.97 6.05 11.28
N ALA A 127 13.37 7.32 11.36
CA ALA A 127 12.71 8.30 12.21
C ALA A 127 11.24 8.50 11.80
N ARG A 128 10.97 8.51 10.49
CA ARG A 128 9.62 8.60 9.92
C ARG A 128 8.74 7.40 10.31
N LEU A 129 9.26 6.18 10.23
CA LEU A 129 8.53 4.97 10.64
C LEU A 129 8.32 4.92 12.16
N ALA A 130 9.32 5.32 12.96
CA ALA A 130 9.20 5.38 14.41
C ALA A 130 8.12 6.39 14.86
N ALA A 131 8.08 7.56 14.23
CA ALA A 131 7.04 8.56 14.49
C ALA A 131 5.64 8.05 14.08
N ALA A 132 5.54 7.30 12.98
CA ALA A 132 4.28 6.68 12.58
C ALA A 132 3.82 5.61 13.58
N ALA A 133 4.72 4.74 14.05
CA ALA A 133 4.42 3.69 15.01
C ALA A 133 3.99 4.23 16.39
N SER A 134 4.56 5.37 16.82
CA SER A 134 4.19 5.97 18.10
C SER A 134 2.77 6.55 18.10
N ALA A 135 2.26 6.98 16.94
CA ALA A 135 0.91 7.54 16.79
C ALA A 135 -0.23 6.52 16.93
N PHE A 136 0.07 5.24 17.10
CA PHE A 136 -0.91 4.15 17.16
C PHE A 136 -1.40 3.82 18.57
N PRO A 137 -2.64 3.31 18.73
CA PRO A 137 -3.04 2.58 19.92
C PRO A 137 -2.06 1.44 20.22
N GLU A 138 -1.83 1.16 21.50
CA GLU A 138 -0.83 0.20 21.94
C GLU A 138 -1.05 -1.19 21.36
N GLU A 139 -2.31 -1.63 21.28
CA GLU A 139 -2.72 -2.93 20.79
C GLU A 139 -2.31 -3.13 19.32
N LEU A 140 -2.44 -2.10 18.49
CA LEU A 140 -2.00 -2.16 17.10
C LEU A 140 -0.48 -2.05 16.98
N ARG A 141 0.15 -1.22 17.82
CA ARG A 141 1.60 -1.04 17.82
C ARG A 141 2.32 -2.36 18.11
N GLN A 142 1.78 -3.19 19.01
CA GLN A 142 2.32 -4.52 19.33
C GLN A 142 2.26 -5.51 18.16
N ARG A 143 1.39 -5.27 17.17
CA ARG A 143 1.23 -6.11 15.98
C ARG A 143 2.05 -5.64 14.79
N LEU A 144 2.47 -4.38 14.79
CA LEU A 144 3.31 -3.82 13.74
C LEU A 144 4.78 -4.12 14.03
N PRO A 145 5.59 -4.38 13.00
CA PRO A 145 7.02 -4.55 13.19
C PRO A 145 7.61 -3.27 13.80
N ALA A 146 8.57 -3.45 14.71
CA ALA A 146 9.41 -2.34 15.10
C ALA A 146 10.15 -1.83 13.84
N PRO A 147 10.28 -0.50 13.65
CA PRO A 147 11.11 0.03 12.57
C PRO A 147 12.52 -0.57 12.67
N ALA A 148 12.99 -1.26 11.63
CA ALA A 148 14.35 -1.81 11.66
C ALA A 148 15.35 -0.66 11.66
N VAL A 149 16.40 -0.75 12.47
CA VAL A 149 17.40 0.33 12.64
C VAL A 149 18.74 -0.12 12.07
N GLY A 150 19.42 0.76 11.33
CA GLY A 150 20.79 0.56 10.84
C GLY A 150 20.94 -0.47 9.73
N GLU A 151 19.85 -1.11 9.31
CA GLU A 151 19.85 -2.10 8.25
C GLU A 151 19.57 -1.42 6.93
N GLY A 152 20.60 -0.80 6.34
CA GLY A 152 20.54 -0.29 4.96
C GLY A 152 20.24 -1.36 3.89
N ARG A 153 19.88 -2.60 4.27
CA ARG A 153 19.43 -3.70 3.44
C ARG A 153 18.03 -4.22 3.81
N ALA A 154 17.35 -3.60 4.78
CA ALA A 154 16.03 -4.02 5.20
C ALA A 154 15.06 -4.01 4.02
N ARG A 155 14.15 -4.99 4.00
CA ARG A 155 13.23 -5.19 2.87
C ARG A 155 12.24 -4.04 2.72
N TRP A 156 11.76 -3.46 3.81
CA TRP A 156 10.97 -2.23 3.75
C TRP A 156 11.73 -1.05 3.12
N TYR A 157 13.06 -0.98 3.27
CA TYR A 157 13.89 0.14 2.79
C TYR A 157 14.32 0.00 1.33
N ARG A 158 14.72 -1.21 0.89
CA ARG A 158 15.26 -1.48 -0.47
C ARG A 158 14.53 -2.56 -1.28
N GLY A 159 13.43 -3.10 -0.76
CA GLY A 159 12.77 -4.28 -1.31
C GLY A 159 11.26 -4.18 -1.46
N THR A 160 10.65 -3.07 -1.02
CA THR A 160 9.21 -2.81 -1.17
C THR A 160 9.01 -1.64 -2.12
N PHE A 161 8.35 -1.89 -3.24
CA PHE A 161 8.09 -0.83 -4.22
C PHE A 161 6.72 -0.22 -4.03
N HIS A 162 6.69 1.11 -3.96
CA HIS A 162 5.48 1.88 -3.81
C HIS A 162 5.04 2.45 -5.16
N VAL A 163 3.92 1.94 -5.65
CA VAL A 163 3.27 2.40 -6.87
C VAL A 163 2.12 3.33 -6.48
N ASN A 164 2.27 4.60 -6.81
CA ASN A 164 1.16 5.54 -6.77
C ASN A 164 0.60 5.67 -8.19
N LEU A 165 -0.63 5.23 -8.41
CA LEU A 165 -1.31 5.36 -9.69
C LEU A 165 -1.80 6.81 -9.88
N PRO A 166 -1.88 7.27 -11.14
CA PRO A 166 -2.44 8.59 -11.44
C PRO A 166 -3.93 8.64 -11.11
N ASP A 167 -4.40 9.80 -10.66
CA ASP A 167 -5.83 10.07 -10.47
C ASP A 167 -6.49 10.48 -11.82
N ALA A 168 -6.16 9.76 -12.89
CA ALA A 168 -6.61 10.05 -14.26
C ALA A 168 -7.46 8.89 -14.81
N PRO A 169 -8.47 9.17 -15.66
CA PRO A 169 -9.37 8.13 -16.21
C PRO A 169 -8.64 6.99 -16.93
N ASP A 170 -7.55 7.32 -17.63
CA ASP A 170 -6.84 6.37 -18.53
C ASP A 170 -5.53 5.84 -17.92
N GLY A 171 -5.19 6.26 -16.70
CA GLY A 171 -3.95 5.90 -16.07
C GLY A 171 -4.05 4.57 -15.31
N HIS A 172 -3.09 3.68 -15.54
CA HIS A 172 -3.10 2.34 -14.99
C HIS A 172 -1.68 1.79 -14.84
N ALA A 173 -1.53 0.63 -14.21
CA ALA A 173 -0.30 -0.13 -14.24
C ALA A 173 -0.55 -1.57 -14.67
N VAL A 174 0.41 -2.13 -15.39
CA VAL A 174 0.44 -3.54 -15.78
C VAL A 174 1.54 -4.22 -15.00
N ALA A 175 1.15 -5.15 -14.13
CA ALA A 175 2.06 -6.02 -13.41
C ALA A 175 2.07 -7.40 -14.07
N GLU A 176 3.27 -7.88 -14.43
CA GLU A 176 3.47 -9.18 -15.04
C GLU A 176 4.42 -10.02 -14.20
N PHE A 177 4.01 -11.26 -13.90
CA PHE A 177 4.88 -12.24 -13.25
C PHE A 177 5.25 -13.34 -14.24
N ARG A 178 6.55 -13.46 -14.55
CA ARG A 178 7.11 -14.52 -15.41
C ARG A 178 8.41 -15.04 -14.82
N GLU A 179 8.53 -16.37 -14.73
CA GLU A 179 9.78 -17.06 -14.32
C GLU A 179 10.36 -16.53 -13.00
N GLY A 180 9.51 -16.29 -11.99
CA GLY A 180 9.96 -15.78 -10.69
C GLY A 180 10.28 -14.28 -10.67
N ARG A 181 10.06 -13.56 -11.76
CA ARG A 181 10.33 -12.12 -11.87
C ARG A 181 9.03 -11.35 -12.03
N LEU A 182 8.90 -10.30 -11.23
CA LEU A 182 7.85 -9.30 -11.37
C LEU A 182 8.34 -8.16 -12.28
N ARG A 183 7.54 -7.82 -13.29
CA ARG A 183 7.71 -6.64 -14.14
C ARG A 183 6.54 -5.70 -13.91
N LEU A 184 6.81 -4.40 -13.93
CA LEU A 184 5.81 -3.35 -13.72
C LEU A 184 5.97 -2.28 -14.80
N GLU A 185 4.87 -1.93 -15.45
CA GLU A 185 4.76 -0.79 -16.35
C GLU A 185 3.66 0.14 -15.84
N THR A 186 3.90 1.44 -15.83
CA THR A 186 2.91 2.45 -15.48
C THR A 186 2.58 3.30 -16.70
N VAL A 187 1.28 3.50 -16.92
CA VAL A 187 0.74 4.30 -18.02
C VAL A 187 0.01 5.48 -17.40
N SER A 188 0.29 6.68 -17.91
CA SER A 188 -0.34 7.93 -17.47
C SER A 188 -0.92 8.65 -18.68
N ALA A 189 -1.96 9.47 -18.47
CA ALA A 189 -2.67 10.18 -19.54
C ALA A 189 -1.84 11.29 -20.23
N GLY A 190 -0.60 11.53 -19.76
CA GLY A 190 0.29 12.56 -20.30
C GLY A 190 0.07 13.95 -19.71
N LEU A 191 0.89 14.91 -20.13
CA LEU A 191 0.87 16.30 -19.66
C LEU A 191 0.19 17.09 -20.78
N PRO A 192 -0.88 17.85 -20.50
CA PRO A 192 -1.26 18.89 -21.44
C PRO A 192 -0.08 19.87 -21.55
N LEU A 193 0.41 20.08 -22.77
CA LEU A 193 1.45 21.07 -23.02
C LEU A 193 0.89 22.45 -22.67
N ARG A 194 1.70 23.27 -21.98
CA ARG A 194 1.35 24.68 -21.78
C ARG A 194 1.43 25.38 -23.15
N GLY A 195 0.33 26.01 -23.55
CA GLY A 195 0.29 26.92 -24.70
C GLY A 195 1.03 28.22 -24.41
#